data_AF-A0A435H9C8-F1
#
_entry.id   AF-A0A435H9C8-F1
#
_cell.length_a   1.000
_cell.length_b   1.000
_cell.length_c   1.000
_cell.angle_alpha   90.00
_cell.angle_beta   90.00
_cell.angle_gamma   90.00
#
_symmetry.space_group_name_H-M   'P 1'
#
loop_
_entity.id
_entity.type
_entity.pdbx_description
1 polymer ?
#
loop_
_entity_poly.entity_id
_entity_poly.type
_entity_poly.pdbx_seq_one_letter_code
_entity_poly.pdbx_strand_id
1 'polypeptide(L)'
;MTDISLIDRLLDVIEHDIVPKTAEGVTYGNKLFGAAILRKDDRSLVLAETNNEMENPLWHGEVHCLKRFYEMPRAERVDTKDAI
;
A
#
# COMPACT_ATOMS: atom_id res chain seq x y z
N MET A 1 -16.73 13.47 -15.49
CA MET A 1 -16.59 14.19 -14.21
C MET A 1 -15.51 13.48 -13.43
N THR A 2 -14.52 14.19 -12.91
CA THR A 2 -13.56 13.62 -11.98
C THR A 2 -14.34 13.02 -10.81
N ASP A 3 -14.11 11.76 -10.49
CA ASP A 3 -14.78 11.11 -9.38
C ASP A 3 -14.14 11.60 -8.07
N ILE A 4 -14.70 12.66 -7.51
CA ILE A 4 -14.23 13.29 -6.26
C ILE A 4 -14.16 12.24 -5.14
N SER A 5 -15.11 11.30 -5.10
CA SER A 5 -15.15 10.25 -4.08
C SER A 5 -13.97 9.28 -4.17
N LEU A 6 -13.35 9.13 -5.35
CA LEU A 6 -12.12 8.34 -5.48
C LEU A 6 -10.94 9.10 -4.87
N ILE A 7 -10.84 10.40 -5.13
CA ILE A 7 -9.76 11.23 -4.59
C ILE A 7 -9.83 11.25 -3.07
N ASP A 8 -11.02 11.49 -2.50
CA ASP A 8 -11.22 11.49 -1.04
C ASP A 8 -10.78 10.16 -0.43
N ARG A 9 -11.18 9.03 -1.06
CA ARG A 9 -10.77 7.71 -0.58
C ARG A 9 -9.26 7.48 -0.66
N LEU A 10 -8.58 7.95 -1.71
CA LEU A 10 -7.14 7.83 -1.84
C LEU A 10 -6.41 8.67 -0.79
N LEU A 11 -6.91 9.87 -0.49
CA LEU A 11 -6.37 10.72 0.59
C LEU A 11 -6.58 10.06 1.96
N ASP A 12 -7.75 9.46 2.20
CA ASP A 12 -8.03 8.70 3.43
C ASP A 12 -7.04 7.55 3.62
N VAL A 13 -6.74 6.78 2.56
CA VAL A 13 -5.74 5.70 2.61
C VAL A 13 -4.35 6.25 2.93
N ILE A 14 -3.96 7.37 2.31
CA ILE A 14 -2.66 7.98 2.60
C ILE A 14 -2.57 8.34 4.07
N GLU A 15 -3.57 9.05 4.61
CA GLU A 15 -3.57 9.56 5.98
C GLU A 15 -3.67 8.45 7.03
N HIS A 16 -4.59 7.49 6.85
CA HIS A 16 -4.95 6.55 7.91
C HIS A 16 -4.24 5.19 7.79
N ASP A 17 -3.80 4.81 6.60
CA ASP A 17 -3.17 3.50 6.37
C ASP A 17 -1.66 3.61 6.07
N ILE A 18 -1.26 4.54 5.20
CA ILE A 18 0.14 4.67 4.75
C ILE A 18 0.98 5.48 5.75
N VAL A 19 0.52 6.66 6.18
CA VAL A 19 1.29 7.54 7.07
C VAL A 19 1.68 6.85 8.39
N PRO A 20 0.80 6.11 9.10
CA PRO A 20 1.20 5.44 10.34
C PRO A 20 2.27 4.36 10.12
N LYS A 21 2.13 3.55 9.06
CA LYS A 21 3.10 2.50 8.71
C LYS A 21 4.46 3.08 8.34
N THR A 22 4.47 4.14 7.55
CA THR A 22 5.70 4.81 7.14
C THR A 22 6.37 5.51 8.34
N ALA A 23 5.60 6.12 9.25
CA ALA A 23 6.13 6.68 10.48
C ALA A 23 6.85 5.63 11.33
N GLU A 24 6.23 4.46 11.51
CA GLU A 24 6.89 3.32 12.18
C GLU A 24 8.15 2.88 11.42
N GLY A 25 8.06 2.68 10.10
CA GLY A 25 9.19 2.27 9.25
C GLY A 25 10.41 3.19 9.38
N VAL A 26 10.17 4.51 9.46
CA VAL A 26 11.21 5.53 9.66
C VAL A 26 11.92 5.38 11.00
N THR A 27 11.22 4.97 12.06
CA THR A 27 11.86 4.70 13.37
C THR A 27 12.88 3.56 13.30
N TYR A 28 12.72 2.65 12.34
CA TYR A 28 13.66 1.56 12.06
C TYR A 28 14.77 1.93 11.06
N GLY A 29 14.82 3.18 10.59
CA GLY A 29 15.87 3.68 9.70
C GLY A 29 15.51 3.68 8.21
N ASN A 30 14.27 3.32 7.85
CA ASN A 30 13.82 3.40 6.45
C ASN A 30 13.52 4.87 6.05
N LYS A 31 13.73 5.22 4.78
CA LYS A 31 13.19 6.46 4.19
C LYS A 31 11.65 6.47 4.18
N LEU A 32 11.04 7.64 4.00
CA LEU A 32 9.58 7.81 3.97
C LEU A 32 8.99 7.43 2.59
N PHE A 33 8.69 6.16 2.37
CA PHE A 33 7.94 5.71 1.17
C PHE A 33 6.89 4.68 1.56
N GLY A 34 5.67 4.82 1.05
CA GLY A 34 4.62 3.85 1.27
C GLY A 34 3.65 3.75 0.11
N ALA A 35 2.90 2.66 0.09
CA ALA A 35 1.95 2.33 -0.95
C ALA A 35 0.82 1.48 -0.38
N ALA A 36 -0.30 1.46 -1.10
CA ALA A 36 -1.43 0.62 -0.78
C ALA A 36 -2.03 0.02 -2.05
N ILE A 37 -2.73 -1.08 -1.89
CA ILE A 37 -3.54 -1.74 -2.92
C ILE A 37 -4.98 -1.71 -2.43
N LEU A 38 -5.89 -1.25 -3.28
CA LEU A 38 -7.33 -1.22 -3.00
C LEU A 38 -8.07 -2.13 -3.98
N ARG A 39 -9.28 -2.57 -3.60
CA ARG A 39 -10.18 -3.22 -4.55
C ARG A 39 -10.77 -2.19 -5.52
N LYS A 40 -10.92 -2.57 -6.78
CA LYS A 40 -11.45 -1.70 -7.84
C LYS A 40 -12.96 -1.44 -7.71
N ASP A 41 -13.71 -2.41 -7.19
CA ASP A 41 -15.17 -2.38 -7.11
C ASP A 41 -15.68 -1.48 -5.98
N ASP A 42 -15.09 -1.60 -4.79
CA ASP A 42 -15.55 -0.91 -3.58
C ASP A 42 -14.49 -0.02 -2.91
N ARG A 43 -13.24 -0.03 -3.41
CA ARG A 43 -12.11 0.75 -2.87
C ARG A 43 -11.78 0.39 -1.42
N SER A 44 -12.18 -0.79 -0.96
CA SER A 44 -11.71 -1.35 0.31
C SER A 44 -10.20 -1.58 0.24
N LEU A 45 -9.54 -1.36 1.37
CA LEU A 45 -8.10 -1.60 1.49
C LEU A 45 -7.83 -3.11 1.39
N VAL A 46 -6.93 -3.52 0.51
CA VAL A 46 -6.41 -4.88 0.44
C VAL A 46 -5.14 -4.99 1.29
N LEU A 47 -4.21 -4.06 1.09
CA LEU A 47 -2.93 -4.03 1.79
C LEU A 47 -2.37 -2.61 1.78
N ALA A 48 -1.76 -2.19 2.88
CA ALA A 48 -0.90 -1.01 2.94
C ALA A 48 0.47 -1.40 3.49
N GLU A 49 1.53 -0.86 2.91
CA GLU A 49 2.92 -1.15 3.28
C GLU A 49 3.82 0.08 3.14
N THR A 50 4.96 0.03 3.80
CA THR A 50 6.06 0.99 3.66
C THR A 50 7.27 0.32 2.99
N ASN A 51 8.27 1.07 2.56
CA ASN A 51 9.55 0.52 2.10
C ASN A 51 10.27 -0.25 3.21
N ASN A 52 11.14 -1.16 2.81
CA ASN A 52 12.02 -1.91 3.72
C ASN A 52 13.43 -1.95 3.12
N GLU A 53 14.05 -0.76 3.07
CA GLU A 53 15.38 -0.57 2.51
C GLU A 53 16.50 -1.12 3.39
N MET A 54 16.21 -1.27 4.69
CA MET A 54 17.15 -1.86 5.64
C MET A 54 17.38 -3.35 5.35
N GLU A 55 16.37 -4.06 4.83
CA GLU A 55 16.51 -5.45 4.38
C GLU A 55 17.01 -5.53 2.93
N ASN A 56 16.45 -4.72 2.04
CA ASN A 56 16.88 -4.65 0.65
C ASN A 56 16.72 -3.23 0.08
N PRO A 57 17.80 -2.60 -0.41
CA PRO A 57 17.76 -1.20 -0.85
C PRO A 57 16.82 -0.94 -2.04
N LEU A 58 16.39 -1.97 -2.76
CA LEU A 58 15.45 -1.86 -3.88
C LEU A 58 13.97 -1.90 -3.44
N TRP A 59 13.69 -2.23 -2.19
CA TRP A 59 12.33 -2.35 -1.68
C TRP A 59 11.75 -0.98 -1.31
N HIS A 60 11.51 -0.17 -2.33
CA HIS A 60 10.68 1.04 -2.25
C HIS A 60 9.23 0.69 -1.88
N GLY A 61 8.43 1.70 -1.48
CA GLY A 61 7.06 1.49 -0.98
C GLY A 61 6.20 0.63 -1.91
N GLU A 62 6.14 0.98 -3.21
CA GLU A 62 5.36 0.24 -4.22
C GLU A 62 5.87 -1.18 -4.43
N VAL A 63 7.19 -1.35 -4.58
CA VAL A 63 7.83 -2.64 -4.82
C VAL A 63 7.64 -3.57 -3.61
N HIS A 64 7.82 -3.04 -2.41
CA HIS A 64 7.63 -3.80 -1.18
C HIS A 64 6.15 -4.16 -1.00
N CYS A 65 5.22 -3.23 -1.23
CA CYS A 65 3.78 -3.52 -1.16
C CYS A 65 3.37 -4.63 -2.13
N LEU A 66 3.85 -4.61 -3.38
CA LEU A 66 3.61 -5.69 -4.34
C LEU A 66 4.24 -7.02 -3.89
N LYS A 67 5.49 -7.00 -3.38
CA LYS A 67 6.12 -8.20 -2.81
C LYS A 67 5.23 -8.81 -1.72
N ARG A 68 4.81 -8.01 -0.74
CA ARG A 68 3.97 -8.44 0.38
C ARG A 68 2.61 -8.95 -0.09
N PHE A 69 2.01 -8.30 -1.08
CA PHE A 69 0.78 -8.78 -1.74
C PHE A 69 0.95 -10.15 -2.38
N TYR A 70 2.07 -10.40 -3.07
CA TYR A 70 2.31 -11.70 -3.70
C TYR A 70 2.70 -12.80 -2.71
N GLU A 71 3.14 -12.45 -1.50
CA GLU A 71 3.37 -13.36 -0.37
C GLU A 71 2.09 -13.76 0.37
N MET A 72 0.97 -13.04 0.18
CA MET A 72 -0.33 -13.43 0.72
C MET A 72 -0.79 -14.79 0.17
N PRO A 73 -1.53 -15.59 0.97
CA PRO A 73 -2.17 -16.81 0.47
C PRO A 73 -3.04 -16.52 -0.74
N ARG A 74 -2.96 -17.36 -1.79
CA ARG A 74 -3.71 -17.13 -3.04
C ARG A 74 -5.23 -17.01 -2.81
N ALA A 75 -5.77 -17.69 -1.80
CA ALA A 75 -7.19 -17.66 -1.45
C ALA A 75 -7.65 -16.31 -0.85
N GLU A 76 -6.75 -15.55 -0.25
CA GLU A 76 -7.04 -14.25 0.40
C GLU A 76 -6.70 -13.06 -0.52
N ARG A 77 -5.99 -13.34 -1.61
CA ARG A 77 -5.51 -12.32 -2.54
C ARG A 77 -6.53 -12.02 -3.63
N VAL A 78 -6.78 -10.73 -3.85
CA VAL A 78 -7.63 -10.27 -4.95
C VAL A 78 -6.96 -10.55 -6.30
N ASP A 79 -7.76 -10.76 -7.35
CA ASP A 79 -7.20 -10.84 -8.70
C ASP A 79 -6.64 -9.46 -9.10
N THR A 80 -5.48 -9.46 -9.75
CA THR A 80 -4.72 -8.22 -10.05
C THR A 80 -5.48 -7.25 -10.95
N LYS A 81 -6.32 -7.77 -11.84
CA LYS A 81 -7.21 -6.95 -12.70
C LYS A 81 -8.26 -6.19 -11.88
N ASP A 82 -8.56 -6.66 -10.67
CA ASP A 82 -9.57 -6.12 -9.76
C ASP A 82 -8.92 -5.30 -8.63
N ALA A 83 -7.61 -5.05 -8.72
CA ALA A 83 -6.87 -4.14 -7.85
C ALA A 83 -6.66 -2.78 -8.52
N ILE A 84 -6.55 -1.73 -7.70
CA ILE A 84 -6.04 -0.40 -8.06
C ILE A 84 -4.96 0.05 -7.08
#